data_AF-A0A1M3LL86-F1
#
_entry.id   AF-A0A1M3LL86-F1
#
_cell.length_a   1.000
_cell.length_b   1.000
_cell.length_c   1.000
_cell.angle_alpha   90.00
_cell.angle_beta   90.00
_cell.angle_gamma   90.00
#
_symmetry.space_group_name_H-M   'P 1'
#
loop_
_entity.id
_entity.type
_entity.pdbx_description
1 polymer ?
#
loop_
_entity_poly.entity_id
_entity_poly.type
_entity_poly.pdbx_seq_one_letter_code
_entity_poly.pdbx_strand_id
1 'polypeptide(L)'
;MTTPSRLIVGPFNRVEGDLEVTLDMSAGQVQSARVTAPMYRGFERILAGRPPEDALVVAPRICGICSVSQSVAAARALASVAQVDMPENGRLLTDLMLACENAADHLTHFVLFFMPDFVHPAYAGRPWFAAAQRRFTAMTGEAARSLVPARARFLHLMGLLAGKWPHSLAIQPGGVTKAADSGERIRLLGILADFRHQLEQVLYAGSLEEIAALDSRAALDQWADKAPLDRGDFRLFLHVARDLRLDRSGRGPARFLSHGSFGLFPAGVSVTGKITPLDHARVSEDLTRAWMDGPTRPNADKDGAYSWCKAPRLDGLSFETGALARAMVAADPLAGDLCGPDGGSVEARVVMRLVELAKLVIAMEDWARRIRPGEAICVESPLPLHGHGLGLVEAARGSLSHRLDVDGGRIRDYAIIAPTTWNFSPRDAQGNPGPLEQALQGAPVRDGETTPIAVQHIVRSFDPCMACTVH
;
A
#
# COMPACT_ATOMS: atom_id res chain seq x y z
N MET A 1 -38.42 11.65 11.54
CA MET A 1 -37.07 11.38 12.07
C MET A 1 -36.72 9.96 11.67
N THR A 2 -35.75 9.77 10.78
CA THR A 2 -35.25 8.43 10.44
C THR A 2 -34.51 7.86 11.65
N THR A 3 -34.91 6.68 12.12
CA THR A 3 -34.30 6.03 13.27
C THR A 3 -32.82 5.71 12.98
N PRO A 4 -31.88 6.09 13.86
CA PRO A 4 -30.48 5.68 13.69
C PRO A 4 -30.40 4.15 13.69
N SER A 5 -29.67 3.61 12.73
CA SER A 5 -29.51 2.17 12.55
C SER A 5 -28.04 1.81 12.52
N ARG A 6 -27.71 0.62 13.03
CA ARG A 6 -26.35 0.08 13.02
C ARG A 6 -26.27 -1.04 12.00
N LEU A 7 -25.24 -1.03 11.18
CA LEU A 7 -24.94 -2.07 10.19
C LEU A 7 -23.52 -2.58 10.40
N ILE A 8 -23.35 -3.89 10.44
CA ILE A 8 -22.03 -4.52 10.42
C ILE A 8 -21.79 -5.02 9.00
N VAL A 9 -20.73 -4.53 8.37
CA VAL A 9 -20.33 -4.89 7.01
C VAL A 9 -19.07 -5.74 7.10
N GLY A 10 -19.15 -6.98 6.64
CA GLY A 10 -18.03 -7.92 6.68
C GLY A 10 -18.51 -9.38 6.67
N PRO A 11 -17.60 -10.36 6.45
CA PRO A 11 -16.22 -10.15 6.03
C PRO A 11 -16.17 -9.55 4.61
N PHE A 12 -15.25 -8.61 4.38
CA PHE A 12 -15.02 -8.08 3.04
C PHE A 12 -14.37 -9.14 2.15
N ASN A 13 -14.82 -9.25 0.91
CA ASN A 13 -14.12 -10.05 -0.10
C ASN A 13 -13.19 -9.16 -0.96
N ARG A 14 -12.23 -9.79 -1.65
CA ARG A 14 -11.22 -9.10 -2.48
C ARG A 14 -10.43 -8.06 -1.66
N VAL A 15 -10.11 -8.43 -0.44
CA VAL A 15 -9.17 -7.78 0.48
C VAL A 15 -8.26 -8.87 1.02
N GLU A 16 -7.06 -8.52 1.47
CA GLU A 16 -6.20 -9.50 2.14
C GLU A 16 -6.54 -9.54 3.63
N GLY A 17 -6.80 -10.74 4.16
CA GLY A 17 -7.20 -10.98 5.55
C GLY A 17 -8.66 -10.59 5.87
N ASP A 18 -9.03 -10.75 7.14
CA ASP A 18 -10.40 -10.50 7.60
C ASP A 18 -10.56 -9.03 8.02
N LEU A 19 -11.58 -8.37 7.48
CA LEU A 19 -11.96 -7.00 7.81
C LEU A 19 -13.45 -6.97 8.13
N GLU A 20 -13.81 -6.29 9.21
CA GLU A 20 -15.19 -5.94 9.53
C GLU A 20 -15.27 -4.43 9.79
N VAL A 21 -16.38 -3.82 9.40
CA VAL A 21 -16.67 -2.41 9.67
C VAL A 21 -18.05 -2.29 10.28
N THR A 22 -18.13 -1.72 11.47
CA THR A 22 -19.42 -1.32 12.08
C THR A 22 -19.73 0.12 11.69
N LEU A 23 -20.92 0.34 11.13
CA LEU A 23 -21.42 1.63 10.67
C LEU A 23 -22.62 2.05 11.51
N ASP A 24 -22.55 3.24 12.11
CA ASP A 24 -23.72 3.92 12.67
C ASP A 24 -24.26 4.87 11.59
N MET A 25 -25.54 4.70 11.22
CA MET A 25 -26.15 5.35 10.06
C MET A 25 -27.33 6.22 10.46
N SER A 26 -27.53 7.32 9.73
CA SER A 26 -28.69 8.19 9.84
C SER A 26 -28.96 8.85 8.49
N ALA A 27 -30.23 9.01 8.13
CA ALA A 27 -30.67 9.64 6.88
C ALA A 27 -30.00 9.07 5.61
N GLY A 28 -29.83 7.75 5.54
CA GLY A 28 -29.23 7.07 4.39
C GLY A 28 -27.73 7.31 4.21
N GLN A 29 -27.04 7.76 5.26
CA GLN A 29 -25.60 8.02 5.24
C GLN A 29 -24.92 7.51 6.51
N VAL A 30 -23.65 7.13 6.39
CA VAL A 30 -22.79 6.77 7.52
C VAL A 30 -22.47 8.03 8.33
N GLN A 31 -22.76 8.00 9.63
CA GLN A 31 -22.43 9.07 10.58
C GLN A 31 -21.08 8.80 11.26
N SER A 32 -20.84 7.54 11.61
CA SER A 32 -19.56 7.08 12.13
C SER A 32 -19.28 5.64 11.74
N ALA A 33 -18.01 5.31 11.57
CA ALA A 33 -17.54 3.96 11.35
C ALA A 33 -16.58 3.52 12.48
N ARG A 34 -16.51 2.21 12.69
CA ARG A 34 -15.50 1.53 13.50
C ARG A 34 -14.88 0.42 12.65
N VAL A 35 -13.58 0.48 12.45
CA VAL A 35 -12.83 -0.49 11.66
C VAL A 35 -12.26 -1.57 12.57
N THR A 36 -12.66 -2.82 12.34
CA THR A 36 -12.29 -3.98 13.15
C THR A 36 -11.35 -4.87 12.35
N ALA A 37 -10.07 -4.91 12.76
CA ALA A 37 -9.17 -6.02 12.47
C ALA A 37 -9.41 -7.15 13.50
N PRO A 38 -9.97 -8.32 13.11
CA PRO A 38 -10.41 -9.36 14.04
C PRO A 38 -9.34 -10.43 14.33
N MET A 39 -8.19 -10.40 13.63
CA MET A 39 -7.12 -11.38 13.78
C MET A 39 -5.92 -10.81 14.56
N TYR A 40 -5.17 -11.66 15.25
CA TYR A 40 -3.88 -11.35 15.87
C TYR A 40 -2.91 -12.54 15.75
N ARG A 41 -1.62 -12.29 15.50
CA ARG A 41 -0.56 -13.32 15.46
C ARG A 41 0.63 -13.01 16.37
N GLY A 42 0.96 -11.74 16.60
CA GLY A 42 1.98 -11.32 17.58
C GLY A 42 3.43 -11.59 17.16
N PHE A 43 3.79 -11.25 15.92
CA PHE A 43 5.15 -11.30 15.40
C PHE A 43 6.17 -10.53 16.24
N GLU A 44 5.78 -9.38 16.79
CA GLU A 44 6.65 -8.58 17.68
C GLU A 44 7.07 -9.40 18.91
N ARG A 45 6.14 -10.18 19.49
CA ARG A 45 6.43 -11.10 20.60
C ARG A 45 7.22 -12.32 20.16
N ILE A 46 6.93 -12.86 18.98
CA ILE A 46 7.65 -14.02 18.43
C ILE A 46 9.13 -13.67 18.26
N LEU A 47 9.44 -12.43 17.90
CA LEU A 47 10.81 -11.94 17.69
C LEU A 47 11.58 -11.66 18.98
N ALA A 48 10.90 -11.28 20.06
CA ALA A 48 11.55 -11.04 21.35
C ALA A 48 12.37 -12.26 21.83
N GLY A 49 13.61 -12.00 22.24
CA GLY A 49 14.58 -12.99 22.74
C GLY A 49 15.34 -13.77 21.66
N ARG A 50 14.99 -13.63 20.37
CA ARG A 50 15.68 -14.31 19.25
C ARG A 50 16.99 -13.63 18.88
N PRO A 51 17.91 -14.33 18.18
CA PRO A 51 18.99 -13.67 17.45
C PRO A 51 18.42 -12.63 16.46
N PRO A 52 19.03 -11.45 16.29
CA PRO A 52 18.49 -10.40 15.42
C PRO A 52 18.30 -10.82 13.96
N GLU A 53 19.18 -11.69 13.44
CA GLU A 53 19.09 -12.23 12.08
C GLU A 53 17.81 -13.04 11.81
N ASP A 54 17.18 -13.62 12.85
CA ASP A 54 15.89 -14.33 12.70
C ASP A 54 14.80 -13.38 12.16
N ALA A 55 14.94 -12.07 12.35
CA ALA A 55 14.01 -11.08 11.78
C ALA A 55 13.92 -11.17 10.25
N LEU A 56 15.03 -11.49 9.56
CA LEU A 56 15.04 -11.66 8.09
C LEU A 56 14.20 -12.85 7.63
N VAL A 57 14.01 -13.84 8.51
CA VAL A 57 13.21 -15.03 8.23
C VAL A 57 11.78 -14.83 8.69
N VAL A 58 11.56 -14.29 9.89
CA VAL A 58 10.25 -14.23 10.54
C VAL A 58 9.40 -13.08 10.00
N ALA A 59 9.94 -11.87 9.88
CA ALA A 59 9.17 -10.69 9.47
C ALA A 59 8.47 -10.85 8.11
N PRO A 60 9.08 -11.46 7.07
CA PRO A 60 8.42 -11.65 5.78
C PRO A 60 7.16 -12.53 5.84
N ARG A 61 6.95 -13.32 6.91
CA ARG A 61 5.74 -14.15 7.09
C ARG A 61 4.55 -13.37 7.66
N ILE A 62 4.74 -12.09 7.98
CA ILE A 62 3.63 -11.19 8.32
C ILE A 62 2.65 -11.15 7.14
N CYS A 63 3.12 -11.04 5.90
CA CYS A 63 2.23 -11.06 4.75
C CYS A 63 2.89 -11.70 3.54
N GLY A 64 2.17 -12.58 2.84
CA GLY A 64 2.63 -13.17 1.58
C GLY A 64 2.62 -12.20 0.40
N ILE A 65 1.82 -11.14 0.45
CA ILE A 65 1.73 -10.13 -0.62
C ILE A 65 2.89 -9.13 -0.53
N CYS A 66 3.15 -8.56 0.65
CA CYS A 66 4.23 -7.58 0.83
C CYS A 66 5.49 -8.16 1.52
N SER A 67 5.77 -9.44 1.26
CA SER A 67 6.86 -10.16 1.93
C SER A 67 8.25 -9.56 1.67
N VAL A 68 8.48 -8.96 0.49
CA VAL A 68 9.72 -8.26 0.16
C VAL A 68 9.82 -6.96 0.96
N SER A 69 8.74 -6.18 1.03
CA SER A 69 8.70 -4.95 1.84
C SER A 69 9.08 -5.23 3.30
N GLN A 70 8.55 -6.32 3.87
CA GLN A 70 8.88 -6.80 5.21
C GLN A 70 10.35 -7.23 5.33
N SER A 71 10.90 -7.95 4.32
CA SER A 71 12.33 -8.31 4.26
C SER A 71 13.22 -7.07 4.23
N VAL A 72 12.91 -6.08 3.39
CA VAL A 72 13.69 -4.85 3.25
C VAL A 72 13.64 -4.04 4.55
N ALA A 73 12.48 -3.94 5.21
CA ALA A 73 12.36 -3.21 6.47
C ALA A 73 13.19 -3.89 7.57
N ALA A 74 13.11 -5.22 7.70
CA ALA A 74 13.94 -5.96 8.64
C ALA A 74 15.45 -5.81 8.35
N ALA A 75 15.86 -5.93 7.09
CA ALA A 75 17.25 -5.77 6.69
C ALA A 75 17.77 -4.36 6.93
N ARG A 76 17.00 -3.31 6.62
CA ARG A 76 17.37 -1.90 6.92
C ARG A 76 17.46 -1.64 8.42
N ALA A 77 16.58 -2.23 9.23
CA ALA A 77 16.68 -2.11 10.69
C ALA A 77 17.98 -2.73 11.21
N LEU A 78 18.34 -3.92 10.73
CA LEU A 78 19.60 -4.58 11.05
C LEU A 78 20.81 -3.82 10.52
N ALA A 79 20.72 -3.24 9.32
CA ALA A 79 21.76 -2.42 8.74
C ALA A 79 22.02 -1.17 9.60
N SER A 80 20.95 -0.55 10.11
CA SER A 80 21.02 0.54 11.08
C SER A 80 21.68 0.12 12.40
N VAL A 81 21.49 -1.11 12.88
CA VAL A 81 22.22 -1.60 14.06
C VAL A 81 23.70 -1.80 13.73
N ALA A 82 24.00 -2.43 12.59
CA ALA A 82 25.37 -2.72 12.15
C ALA A 82 26.14 -1.49 11.62
N GLN A 83 25.46 -0.35 11.40
CA GLN A 83 26.04 0.83 10.74
C GLN A 83 26.69 0.47 9.39
N VAL A 84 25.98 -0.35 8.60
CA VAL A 84 26.45 -0.81 7.28
C VAL A 84 25.56 -0.24 6.18
N ASP A 85 26.21 0.32 5.17
CA ASP A 85 25.56 0.74 3.94
C ASP A 85 25.80 -0.30 2.84
N MET A 86 24.76 -0.57 2.05
CA MET A 86 24.88 -1.49 0.93
C MET A 86 25.55 -0.83 -0.28
N PRO A 87 26.33 -1.57 -1.10
CA PRO A 87 26.86 -1.07 -2.35
C PRO A 87 25.77 -0.67 -3.34
N GLU A 88 26.08 0.19 -4.33
CA GLU A 88 25.11 0.67 -5.32
C GLU A 88 24.41 -0.46 -6.07
N ASN A 89 25.14 -1.50 -6.52
CA ASN A 89 24.51 -2.67 -7.15
C ASN A 89 23.55 -3.39 -6.18
N GLY A 90 23.93 -3.52 -4.90
CA GLY A 90 23.06 -4.09 -3.87
C GLY A 90 21.78 -3.28 -3.68
N ARG A 91 21.90 -1.95 -3.70
CA ARG A 91 20.76 -1.01 -3.67
C ARG A 91 19.86 -1.16 -4.90
N LEU A 92 20.42 -1.15 -6.11
CA LEU A 92 19.66 -1.30 -7.35
C LEU A 92 18.90 -2.63 -7.41
N LEU A 93 19.53 -3.74 -6.99
CA LEU A 93 18.89 -5.05 -6.93
C LEU A 93 17.77 -5.10 -5.87
N THR A 94 17.99 -4.48 -4.71
CA THR A 94 16.97 -4.35 -3.66
C THR A 94 15.78 -3.50 -4.14
N ASP A 95 16.04 -2.37 -4.78
CA ASP A 95 15.01 -1.47 -5.31
C ASP A 95 14.22 -2.14 -6.43
N LEU A 96 14.86 -2.92 -7.31
CA LEU A 96 14.16 -3.73 -8.32
C LEU A 96 13.22 -4.77 -7.70
N MET A 97 13.65 -5.47 -6.65
CA MET A 97 12.79 -6.42 -5.94
C MET A 97 11.61 -5.69 -5.29
N LEU A 98 11.86 -4.65 -4.52
CA LEU A 98 10.82 -3.90 -3.82
C LEU A 98 9.83 -3.24 -4.79
N ALA A 99 10.30 -2.61 -5.86
CA ALA A 99 9.44 -2.01 -6.89
C ALA A 99 8.67 -3.05 -7.70
N CYS A 100 9.24 -4.24 -7.93
CA CYS A 100 8.51 -5.34 -8.57
C CYS A 100 7.33 -5.79 -7.71
N GLU A 101 7.49 -5.91 -6.39
CA GLU A 101 6.39 -6.19 -5.47
C GLU A 101 5.31 -5.10 -5.53
N ASN A 102 5.73 -3.83 -5.44
CA ASN A 102 4.79 -2.70 -5.44
C ASN A 102 4.00 -2.60 -6.76
N ALA A 103 4.68 -2.70 -7.90
CA ALA A 103 4.05 -2.64 -9.22
C ALA A 103 3.10 -3.82 -9.47
N ALA A 104 3.50 -5.03 -9.07
CA ALA A 104 2.65 -6.22 -9.18
C ALA A 104 1.40 -6.11 -8.29
N ASP A 105 1.52 -5.52 -7.10
CA ASP A 105 0.41 -5.31 -6.18
C ASP A 105 -0.54 -4.21 -6.68
N HIS A 106 -0.02 -3.07 -7.17
CA HIS A 106 -0.84 -2.02 -7.78
C HIS A 106 -1.70 -2.52 -8.93
N LEU A 107 -1.11 -3.32 -9.82
CA LEU A 107 -1.84 -3.92 -10.94
C LEU A 107 -2.89 -4.93 -10.46
N THR A 108 -2.54 -5.79 -9.50
CA THR A 108 -3.49 -6.75 -8.92
C THR A 108 -4.65 -6.05 -8.23
N HIS A 109 -4.38 -5.04 -7.42
CA HIS A 109 -5.38 -4.25 -6.73
C HIS A 109 -6.39 -3.68 -7.73
N PHE A 110 -5.90 -2.98 -8.75
CA PHE A 110 -6.77 -2.34 -9.72
C PHE A 110 -7.63 -3.36 -10.50
N VAL A 111 -6.99 -4.41 -11.05
CA VAL A 111 -7.64 -5.36 -11.96
C VAL A 111 -8.54 -6.37 -11.24
N LEU A 112 -8.09 -6.91 -10.11
CA LEU A 112 -8.74 -8.02 -9.43
C LEU A 112 -9.55 -7.61 -8.20
N PHE A 113 -9.17 -6.52 -7.53
CA PHE A 113 -9.82 -6.14 -6.27
C PHE A 113 -10.79 -4.98 -6.46
N PHE A 114 -10.36 -3.91 -7.11
CA PHE A 114 -11.13 -2.67 -7.17
C PHE A 114 -12.12 -2.63 -8.33
N MET A 115 -11.66 -2.77 -9.57
CA MET A 115 -12.53 -2.62 -10.75
C MET A 115 -13.72 -3.60 -10.83
N PRO A 116 -13.65 -4.83 -10.29
CA PRO A 116 -14.83 -5.70 -10.28
C PRO A 116 -16.02 -5.16 -9.47
N ASP A 117 -15.84 -4.14 -8.62
CA ASP A 117 -16.96 -3.47 -7.94
C ASP A 117 -17.93 -2.79 -8.91
N PHE A 118 -17.42 -2.31 -10.05
CA PHE A 118 -18.22 -1.59 -11.03
C PHE A 118 -19.03 -2.52 -11.95
N VAL A 119 -18.90 -3.83 -11.77
CA VAL A 119 -19.71 -4.84 -12.47
C VAL A 119 -21.00 -5.18 -11.69
N HIS A 120 -21.23 -4.50 -10.57
CA HIS A 120 -22.42 -4.71 -9.76
C HIS A 120 -23.71 -4.37 -10.54
N PRO A 121 -24.76 -5.22 -10.50
CA PRO A 121 -26.00 -5.01 -11.27
C PRO A 121 -26.71 -3.66 -11.04
N ALA A 122 -26.47 -3.04 -9.88
CA ALA A 122 -26.97 -1.70 -9.58
C ALA A 122 -26.44 -0.60 -10.53
N TYR A 123 -25.41 -0.91 -11.33
CA TYR A 123 -24.87 -0.03 -12.35
C TYR A 123 -25.33 -0.39 -13.77
N ALA A 124 -26.23 -1.36 -13.96
CA ALA A 124 -26.65 -1.83 -15.29
C ALA A 124 -27.15 -0.73 -16.24
N GLY A 125 -27.74 0.35 -15.69
CA GLY A 125 -28.20 1.51 -16.47
C GLY A 125 -27.13 2.56 -16.79
N ARG A 126 -25.87 2.35 -16.37
CA ARG A 126 -24.78 3.30 -16.59
C ARG A 126 -24.14 3.11 -17.97
N PRO A 127 -23.74 4.19 -18.67
CA PRO A 127 -23.25 4.12 -20.04
C PRO A 127 -21.96 3.29 -20.20
N TRP A 128 -21.15 3.21 -19.14
CA TRP A 128 -19.88 2.47 -19.11
C TRP A 128 -20.04 1.00 -18.67
N PHE A 129 -21.23 0.58 -18.22
CA PHE A 129 -21.42 -0.71 -17.55
C PHE A 129 -21.09 -1.91 -18.44
N ALA A 130 -21.51 -1.89 -19.71
CA ALA A 130 -21.22 -2.99 -20.64
C ALA A 130 -19.71 -3.19 -20.86
N ALA A 131 -18.95 -2.10 -20.92
CA ALA A 131 -17.49 -2.15 -21.02
C ALA A 131 -16.88 -2.68 -19.71
N ALA A 132 -17.32 -2.19 -18.55
CA ALA A 132 -16.89 -2.70 -17.25
C ALA A 132 -17.17 -4.20 -17.08
N GLN A 133 -18.35 -4.67 -17.52
CA GLN A 133 -18.71 -6.08 -17.47
C GLN A 133 -17.82 -6.94 -18.38
N ARG A 134 -17.60 -6.53 -19.63
CA ARG A 134 -16.69 -7.23 -20.55
C ARG A 134 -15.26 -7.33 -19.99
N ARG A 135 -14.78 -6.25 -19.38
CA ARG A 135 -13.39 -6.15 -18.89
C ARG A 135 -13.17 -6.82 -17.54
N PHE A 136 -14.07 -6.63 -16.57
CA PHE A 136 -13.79 -6.89 -15.15
C PHE A 136 -14.74 -7.89 -14.46
N THR A 137 -15.62 -8.57 -15.21
CA THR A 137 -16.39 -9.68 -14.62
C THR A 137 -15.41 -10.67 -13.99
N ALA A 138 -15.61 -11.01 -12.71
CA ALA A 138 -14.72 -11.91 -12.00
C ALA A 138 -14.55 -13.24 -12.75
N MET A 139 -13.33 -13.76 -12.81
CA MET A 139 -12.93 -15.00 -13.50
C MET A 139 -13.00 -15.00 -15.05
N THR A 140 -13.93 -14.26 -15.67
CA THR A 140 -14.16 -14.31 -17.14
C THR A 140 -13.76 -13.04 -17.88
N GLY A 141 -13.58 -11.93 -17.16
CA GLY A 141 -13.23 -10.62 -17.69
C GLY A 141 -11.93 -10.62 -18.48
N GLU A 142 -11.90 -9.87 -19.58
CA GLU A 142 -10.73 -9.76 -20.45
C GLU A 142 -9.50 -9.15 -19.77
N ALA A 143 -9.67 -8.26 -18.79
CA ALA A 143 -8.58 -7.62 -18.08
C ALA A 143 -7.76 -8.65 -17.28
N ALA A 144 -8.44 -9.54 -16.54
CA ALA A 144 -7.77 -10.61 -15.83
C ALA A 144 -7.04 -11.57 -16.79
N ARG A 145 -7.67 -11.92 -17.92
CA ARG A 145 -7.09 -12.82 -18.93
C ARG A 145 -5.83 -12.27 -19.61
N SER A 146 -5.68 -10.95 -19.69
CA SER A 146 -4.53 -10.29 -20.32
C SER A 146 -3.46 -9.87 -19.31
N LEU A 147 -3.84 -9.16 -18.24
CA LEU A 147 -2.92 -8.54 -17.29
C LEU A 147 -2.41 -9.49 -16.20
N VAL A 148 -3.16 -10.52 -15.81
CA VAL A 148 -2.66 -11.50 -14.80
C VAL A 148 -1.51 -12.35 -15.34
N PRO A 149 -1.56 -12.89 -16.58
CA PRO A 149 -0.39 -13.55 -17.16
C PRO A 149 0.81 -12.61 -17.34
N ALA A 150 0.57 -11.35 -17.73
CA ALA A 150 1.63 -10.34 -17.83
C ALA A 150 2.31 -10.11 -16.47
N ARG A 151 1.51 -9.95 -15.41
CA ARG A 151 2.00 -9.86 -14.03
C ARG A 151 2.78 -11.11 -13.60
N ALA A 152 2.31 -12.31 -13.95
CA ALA A 152 3.00 -13.55 -13.60
C ALA A 152 4.40 -13.62 -14.26
N ARG A 153 4.51 -13.23 -15.54
CA ARG A 153 5.82 -13.12 -16.23
C ARG A 153 6.69 -12.03 -15.62
N PHE A 154 6.11 -10.90 -15.25
CA PHE A 154 6.82 -9.81 -14.56
C PHE A 154 7.41 -10.28 -13.22
N LEU A 155 6.68 -11.09 -12.45
CA LEU A 155 7.17 -11.67 -11.19
C LEU A 155 8.32 -12.67 -11.37
N HIS A 156 8.66 -13.10 -12.59
CA HIS A 156 9.91 -13.84 -12.81
C HIS A 156 11.16 -13.01 -12.46
N LEU A 157 11.07 -11.66 -12.40
CA LEU A 157 12.12 -10.82 -11.81
C LEU A 157 12.48 -11.29 -10.39
N MET A 158 11.47 -11.65 -9.58
CA MET A 158 11.71 -12.17 -8.23
C MET A 158 12.41 -13.52 -8.24
N GLY A 159 12.11 -14.40 -9.21
CA GLY A 159 12.84 -15.65 -9.36
C GLY A 159 14.31 -15.44 -9.69
N LEU A 160 14.61 -14.44 -10.53
CA LEU A 160 15.98 -14.10 -10.91
C LEU A 160 16.76 -13.43 -9.77
N LEU A 161 16.14 -12.47 -9.09
CA LEU A 161 16.81 -11.62 -8.09
C LEU A 161 16.73 -12.19 -6.67
N ALA A 162 15.55 -12.72 -6.31
CA ALA A 162 15.21 -13.12 -4.96
C ALA A 162 15.21 -14.64 -4.76
N GLY A 163 15.43 -15.42 -5.83
CA GLY A 163 15.36 -16.89 -5.87
C GLY A 163 13.93 -17.43 -5.83
N LYS A 164 13.07 -16.88 -4.96
CA LYS A 164 11.65 -17.18 -4.88
C LYS A 164 10.85 -15.99 -4.34
N TRP A 165 9.56 -15.98 -4.64
CA TRP A 165 8.56 -15.14 -3.98
C TRP A 165 7.27 -15.96 -3.83
N PRO A 166 6.57 -15.87 -2.68
CA PRO A 166 6.87 -15.05 -1.50
C PRO A 166 8.05 -15.51 -0.62
N HIS A 167 8.42 -14.66 0.34
CA HIS A 167 9.31 -14.97 1.46
C HIS A 167 10.76 -15.32 1.07
N SER A 168 11.39 -14.42 0.31
CA SER A 168 12.81 -14.51 -0.05
C SER A 168 13.73 -14.31 1.16
N LEU A 169 14.94 -14.89 1.08
CA LEU A 169 16.06 -14.63 1.99
C LEU A 169 17.20 -13.87 1.28
N ALA A 170 16.96 -13.36 0.08
CA ALA A 170 18.00 -12.73 -0.73
C ALA A 170 18.41 -11.34 -0.25
N ILE A 171 17.56 -10.68 0.55
CA ILE A 171 17.80 -9.34 1.08
C ILE A 171 18.49 -9.45 2.43
N GLN A 172 19.62 -8.77 2.57
CA GLN A 172 20.52 -8.81 3.72
C GLN A 172 20.83 -7.38 4.19
N PRO A 173 21.30 -7.18 5.44
CA PRO A 173 21.60 -5.85 5.96
C PRO A 173 22.58 -5.06 5.08
N GLY A 174 23.62 -5.73 4.59
CA GLY A 174 24.64 -5.12 3.73
C GLY A 174 24.34 -5.13 2.24
N GLY A 175 23.17 -5.62 1.78
CA GLY A 175 22.83 -5.70 0.36
C GLY A 175 22.03 -6.94 -0.02
N VAL A 176 22.46 -7.67 -1.04
CA VAL A 176 21.76 -8.87 -1.54
C VAL A 176 22.68 -10.08 -1.67
N THR A 177 22.12 -11.29 -1.59
CA THR A 177 22.90 -12.54 -1.64
C THR A 177 23.29 -12.98 -3.05
N LYS A 178 22.71 -12.38 -4.09
CA LYS A 178 22.91 -12.78 -5.48
C LYS A 178 23.16 -11.59 -6.40
N ALA A 179 24.24 -11.67 -7.18
CA ALA A 179 24.55 -10.70 -8.23
C ALA A 179 23.69 -10.96 -9.48
N ALA A 180 23.49 -9.92 -10.29
CA ALA A 180 23.00 -10.07 -11.65
C ALA A 180 24.19 -10.03 -12.63
N ASP A 181 24.43 -11.12 -13.35
CA ASP A 181 25.41 -11.15 -14.43
C ASP A 181 24.91 -10.40 -15.69
N SER A 182 25.74 -10.34 -16.74
CA SER A 182 25.36 -9.66 -17.98
C SER A 182 24.14 -10.28 -18.67
N GLY A 183 24.01 -11.62 -18.64
CA GLY A 183 22.90 -12.34 -19.23
C GLY A 183 21.61 -12.16 -18.41
N GLU A 184 21.71 -12.18 -17.09
CA GLU A 184 20.60 -11.89 -16.18
C GLU A 184 20.14 -10.45 -16.36
N ARG A 185 21.04 -9.47 -16.44
CA ARG A 185 20.69 -8.08 -16.72
C ARG A 185 19.87 -7.93 -18.01
N ILE A 186 20.25 -8.62 -19.09
CA ILE A 186 19.49 -8.64 -20.35
C ILE A 186 18.09 -9.26 -20.14
N ARG A 187 17.99 -10.36 -19.38
CA ARG A 187 16.69 -10.98 -19.06
C ARG A 187 15.80 -10.05 -18.24
N LEU A 188 16.34 -9.34 -17.24
CA LEU A 188 15.60 -8.34 -16.46
C LEU A 188 15.00 -7.27 -17.38
N LEU A 189 15.81 -6.71 -18.29
CA LEU A 189 15.36 -5.71 -19.26
C LEU A 189 14.28 -6.27 -20.20
N GLY A 190 14.41 -7.52 -20.67
CA GLY A 190 13.39 -8.15 -21.50
C GLY A 190 12.05 -8.34 -20.77
N ILE A 191 12.08 -8.75 -19.50
CA ILE A 191 10.87 -8.89 -18.67
C ILE A 191 10.22 -7.51 -18.44
N LEU A 192 11.01 -6.49 -18.14
CA LEU A 192 10.53 -5.12 -17.95
C LEU A 192 9.88 -4.57 -19.23
N ALA A 193 10.51 -4.78 -20.38
CA ALA A 193 9.98 -4.33 -21.67
C ALA A 193 8.66 -5.04 -22.03
N ASP A 194 8.52 -6.35 -21.80
CA ASP A 194 7.24 -7.05 -21.99
C ASP A 194 6.17 -6.48 -21.05
N PHE A 195 6.49 -6.30 -19.76
CA PHE A 195 5.53 -5.77 -18.80
C PHE A 195 5.07 -4.36 -19.16
N ARG A 196 6.02 -3.45 -19.49
CA ARG A 196 5.74 -2.11 -20.01
C ARG A 196 4.81 -2.17 -21.21
N HIS A 197 5.13 -3.00 -22.20
CA HIS A 197 4.30 -3.13 -23.40
C HIS A 197 2.86 -3.54 -23.05
N GLN A 198 2.67 -4.50 -22.15
CA GLN A 198 1.33 -4.93 -21.73
C GLN A 198 0.56 -3.80 -21.02
N LEU A 199 1.21 -3.01 -20.16
CA LEU A 199 0.60 -1.86 -19.51
C LEU A 199 0.21 -0.78 -20.54
N GLU A 200 1.11 -0.44 -21.47
CA GLU A 200 0.88 0.57 -22.49
C GLU A 200 -0.23 0.16 -23.48
N GLN A 201 -0.37 -1.12 -23.80
CA GLN A 201 -1.41 -1.59 -24.71
C GLN A 201 -2.78 -1.76 -24.04
N VAL A 202 -2.81 -2.34 -22.83
CA VAL A 202 -4.07 -2.81 -22.22
C VAL A 202 -4.54 -1.88 -21.11
N LEU A 203 -3.66 -1.51 -20.18
CA LEU A 203 -4.04 -0.70 -19.02
C LEU A 203 -4.23 0.77 -19.42
N TYR A 204 -3.26 1.36 -20.11
CA TYR A 204 -3.26 2.79 -20.42
C TYR A 204 -3.72 3.09 -21.84
N ALA A 205 -3.45 2.21 -22.80
CA ALA A 205 -3.58 2.48 -24.23
C ALA A 205 -2.82 3.76 -24.66
N GLY A 206 -1.63 3.96 -24.06
CA GLY A 206 -0.76 5.12 -24.18
C GLY A 206 0.59 4.84 -23.49
N SER A 207 1.60 5.68 -23.74
CA SER A 207 2.95 5.49 -23.19
C SER A 207 2.99 5.74 -21.68
N LEU A 208 3.86 5.04 -20.96
CA LEU A 208 4.04 5.27 -19.51
C LEU A 208 4.48 6.70 -19.19
N GLU A 209 5.29 7.31 -20.04
CA GLU A 209 5.76 8.69 -19.87
C GLU A 209 4.62 9.70 -19.94
N GLU A 210 3.65 9.50 -20.84
CA GLU A 210 2.45 10.35 -20.92
C GLU A 210 1.67 10.30 -19.60
N ILE A 211 1.51 9.10 -19.01
CA ILE A 211 0.81 8.91 -17.73
C ILE A 211 1.59 9.53 -16.58
N ALA A 212 2.90 9.31 -16.54
CA ALA A 212 3.79 9.84 -15.50
C ALA A 212 3.89 11.38 -15.51
N ALA A 213 3.62 12.00 -16.66
CA ALA A 213 3.68 13.45 -16.88
C ALA A 213 2.35 14.19 -16.62
N LEU A 214 1.26 13.47 -16.30
CA LEU A 214 -0.01 14.11 -15.96
C LEU A 214 0.16 14.96 -14.68
N ASP A 215 -0.21 16.23 -14.75
CA ASP A 215 0.11 17.23 -13.73
C ASP A 215 -1.09 17.97 -13.15
N SER A 216 -2.30 17.70 -13.64
CA SER A 216 -3.52 18.39 -13.24
C SER A 216 -4.76 17.57 -13.58
N ARG A 217 -5.87 17.84 -12.88
CA ARG A 217 -7.20 17.30 -13.19
C ARG A 217 -7.59 17.61 -14.63
N ALA A 218 -7.31 18.82 -15.10
CA ALA A 218 -7.58 19.22 -16.48
C ALA A 218 -6.79 18.37 -17.49
N ALA A 219 -5.50 18.14 -17.26
CA ALA A 219 -4.68 17.26 -18.11
C ALA A 219 -5.17 15.80 -18.05
N LEU A 220 -5.55 15.31 -16.87
CA LEU A 220 -6.12 13.96 -16.69
C LEU A 220 -7.44 13.79 -17.44
N ASP A 221 -8.36 14.75 -17.32
CA ASP A 221 -9.65 14.74 -18.01
C ASP A 221 -9.47 14.85 -19.53
N GLN A 222 -8.59 15.76 -19.99
CA GLN A 222 -8.25 15.85 -21.41
C GLN A 222 -7.65 14.54 -21.92
N TRP A 223 -6.71 13.95 -21.17
CA TRP A 223 -6.12 12.67 -21.51
C TRP A 223 -7.20 11.60 -21.64
N ALA A 224 -8.17 11.54 -20.71
CA ALA A 224 -9.28 10.58 -20.70
C ALA A 224 -10.28 10.77 -21.86
N ASP A 225 -10.47 12.00 -22.33
CA ASP A 225 -11.44 12.31 -23.38
C ASP A 225 -10.87 12.20 -24.81
N LYS A 226 -9.54 12.10 -24.97
CA LYS A 226 -8.85 11.94 -26.27
C LYS A 226 -9.24 10.66 -27.05
N ALA A 227 -9.85 9.67 -26.40
CA ALA A 227 -10.20 8.40 -27.00
C ALA A 227 -11.45 7.79 -26.35
N PRO A 228 -12.11 6.81 -27.01
CA PRO A 228 -13.27 6.11 -26.44
C PRO A 228 -12.99 5.51 -25.06
N LEU A 229 -14.00 5.50 -24.19
CA LEU A 229 -13.87 5.06 -22.79
C LEU A 229 -13.32 3.63 -22.62
N ASP A 230 -13.53 2.75 -23.61
CA ASP A 230 -13.06 1.36 -23.56
C ASP A 230 -11.68 1.13 -24.18
N ARG A 231 -11.02 2.21 -24.63
CA ARG A 231 -9.61 2.19 -25.08
C ARG A 231 -8.68 2.41 -23.89
N GLY A 232 -8.44 1.32 -23.16
CA GLY A 232 -7.58 1.28 -21.98
C GLY A 232 -8.39 1.25 -20.68
N ASP A 233 -7.99 0.36 -19.77
CA ASP A 233 -8.69 0.15 -18.50
C ASP A 233 -8.64 1.36 -17.56
N PHE A 234 -7.53 2.11 -17.56
CA PHE A 234 -7.41 3.33 -16.74
C PHE A 234 -8.41 4.39 -17.20
N ARG A 235 -8.56 4.55 -18.51
CA ARG A 235 -9.53 5.48 -19.12
C ARG A 235 -10.97 5.10 -18.79
N LEU A 236 -11.30 3.81 -18.85
CA LEU A 236 -12.60 3.30 -18.42
C LEU A 236 -12.87 3.69 -16.97
N PHE A 237 -11.89 3.49 -16.07
CA PHE A 237 -12.01 3.92 -14.68
C PHE A 237 -12.25 5.43 -14.53
N LEU A 238 -11.55 6.29 -15.27
CA LEU A 238 -11.76 7.74 -15.17
C LEU A 238 -13.19 8.16 -15.55
N HIS A 239 -13.79 7.52 -16.56
CA HIS A 239 -15.19 7.76 -16.91
C HIS A 239 -16.16 7.27 -15.82
N VAL A 240 -15.89 6.10 -15.24
CA VAL A 240 -16.63 5.56 -14.08
C VAL A 240 -16.54 6.52 -12.89
N ALA A 241 -15.33 6.99 -12.58
CA ALA A 241 -15.08 7.89 -11.47
C ALA A 241 -15.81 9.22 -11.62
N ARG A 242 -15.82 9.78 -12.83
CA ARG A 242 -16.54 11.01 -13.17
C ARG A 242 -18.06 10.85 -13.05
N ASP A 243 -18.63 9.76 -13.60
CA ASP A 243 -20.07 9.49 -13.54
C ASP A 243 -20.58 9.21 -12.11
N LEU A 244 -19.77 8.50 -11.31
CA LEU A 244 -20.11 8.15 -9.92
C LEU A 244 -19.67 9.19 -8.89
N ARG A 245 -19.03 10.28 -9.31
CA ARG A 245 -18.50 11.33 -8.42
C ARG A 245 -17.56 10.78 -7.34
N LEU A 246 -16.66 9.88 -7.75
CA LEU A 246 -15.67 9.29 -6.83
C LEU A 246 -14.65 10.34 -6.33
N ASP A 247 -14.58 11.51 -6.97
CA ASP A 247 -13.92 12.70 -6.45
C ASP A 247 -14.50 13.11 -5.09
N ARG A 248 -15.79 12.87 -4.81
CA ARG A 248 -16.46 13.30 -3.57
C ARG A 248 -16.65 12.19 -2.56
N SER A 249 -16.16 10.99 -2.85
CA SER A 249 -16.32 9.82 -1.98
C SER A 249 -15.04 9.50 -1.23
N GLY A 250 -15.17 9.05 0.02
CA GLY A 250 -14.02 8.50 0.76
C GLY A 250 -13.02 9.53 1.26
N ARG A 251 -13.44 10.75 1.61
CA ARG A 251 -12.53 11.86 1.99
C ARG A 251 -11.77 11.56 3.28
N GLY A 252 -10.45 11.42 3.17
CA GLY A 252 -9.54 11.11 4.28
C GLY A 252 -9.16 12.33 5.13
N PRO A 253 -8.10 12.22 5.96
CA PRO A 253 -7.72 13.25 6.93
C PRO A 253 -7.02 14.50 6.37
N ALA A 254 -6.75 14.56 5.06
CA ALA A 254 -5.88 15.57 4.42
C ALA A 254 -4.48 15.68 5.07
N ARG A 255 -4.02 14.56 5.65
CA ARG A 255 -2.72 14.39 6.31
C ARG A 255 -2.08 13.14 5.74
N PHE A 256 -0.90 13.29 5.16
CA PHE A 256 -0.21 12.23 4.44
C PHE A 256 1.20 12.03 4.99
N LEU A 257 1.63 10.78 5.09
CA LEU A 257 2.96 10.41 5.59
C LEU A 257 3.66 9.53 4.57
N SER A 258 4.96 9.79 4.37
CA SER A 258 5.86 8.91 3.63
C SER A 258 7.22 8.76 4.29
N HIS A 259 7.76 7.54 4.27
CA HIS A 259 9.13 7.18 4.62
C HIS A 259 10.14 7.45 3.50
N GLY A 260 9.65 7.82 2.30
CA GLY A 260 10.47 7.93 1.10
C GLY A 260 10.93 6.57 0.57
N SER A 261 11.14 6.49 -0.75
CA SER A 261 11.66 5.27 -1.37
C SER A 261 12.23 5.52 -2.76
N PHE A 262 13.11 4.62 -3.19
CA PHE A 262 13.62 4.50 -4.56
C PHE A 262 14.43 5.69 -5.10
N GLY A 263 14.69 6.71 -4.27
CA GLY A 263 15.16 8.01 -4.74
C GLY A 263 14.14 8.75 -5.62
N LEU A 264 12.89 8.26 -5.69
CA LEU A 264 11.79 8.84 -6.46
C LEU A 264 10.82 9.62 -5.57
N PHE A 265 10.59 9.10 -4.35
CA PHE A 265 9.64 9.66 -3.40
C PHE A 265 10.40 10.13 -2.16
N PRO A 266 10.26 11.40 -1.75
CA PRO A 266 10.91 11.92 -0.55
C PRO A 266 10.20 11.43 0.72
N ALA A 267 10.95 11.38 1.82
CA ALA A 267 10.40 11.19 3.15
C ALA A 267 9.84 12.51 3.69
N GLY A 268 8.74 12.45 4.45
CA GLY A 268 8.12 13.64 5.02
C GLY A 268 6.65 13.45 5.34
N VAL A 269 6.03 14.54 5.77
CA VAL A 269 4.59 14.61 5.99
C VAL A 269 4.01 15.81 5.26
N SER A 270 2.80 15.64 4.73
CA SER A 270 2.00 16.71 4.11
C SER A 270 0.74 16.91 4.92
N VAL A 271 0.56 18.11 5.49
CA VAL A 271 -0.64 18.50 6.23
C VAL A 271 -1.29 19.65 5.47
N THR A 272 -2.48 19.40 4.91
CA THR A 272 -3.21 20.38 4.07
C THR A 272 -2.31 21.03 3.00
N GLY A 273 -1.48 20.20 2.35
CA GLY A 273 -0.53 20.62 1.30
C GLY A 273 0.81 21.18 1.79
N LYS A 274 0.95 21.50 3.09
CA LYS A 274 2.24 21.94 3.65
C LYS A 274 3.11 20.74 3.98
N ILE A 275 4.29 20.67 3.36
CA ILE A 275 5.24 19.58 3.56
C ILE A 275 6.26 19.96 4.64
N THR A 276 6.50 19.04 5.59
CA THR A 276 7.55 19.14 6.61
C THR A 276 8.30 17.81 6.75
N PRO A 277 9.53 17.83 7.27
CA PRO A 277 10.26 16.59 7.58
C PRO A 277 9.48 15.68 8.53
N LEU A 278 9.62 14.36 8.34
CA LEU A 278 9.07 13.36 9.25
C LEU A 278 10.06 13.11 10.39
N ASP A 279 9.60 13.31 11.62
CA ASP A 279 10.34 12.95 12.82
C ASP A 279 9.74 11.67 13.44
N HIS A 280 10.45 10.56 13.27
CA HIS A 280 10.03 9.26 13.78
C HIS A 280 9.98 9.17 15.30
N ALA A 281 10.71 10.02 16.03
CA ALA A 281 10.65 10.04 17.49
C ALA A 281 9.29 10.54 18.02
N ARG A 282 8.52 11.23 17.17
CA ARG A 282 7.20 11.77 17.50
C ARG A 282 6.05 10.83 17.12
N VAL A 283 6.36 9.66 16.55
CA VAL A 283 5.37 8.63 16.27
C VAL A 283 5.07 7.84 17.54
N SER A 284 3.79 7.72 17.88
CA SER A 284 3.28 6.93 18.99
C SER A 284 2.17 5.98 18.53
N GLU A 285 1.84 4.99 19.35
CA GLU A 285 0.71 4.09 19.12
C GLU A 285 -0.25 4.18 20.31
N ASP A 286 -1.44 4.72 20.07
CA ASP A 286 -2.54 4.70 21.05
C ASP A 286 -3.18 3.31 21.04
N LEU A 287 -3.36 2.74 22.24
CA LEU A 287 -3.89 1.39 22.42
C LEU A 287 -5.31 1.39 22.98
N THR A 288 -5.92 2.56 23.23
CA THR A 288 -7.21 2.71 23.93
C THR A 288 -8.30 1.85 23.32
N ARG A 289 -8.37 1.79 21.99
CA ARG A 289 -9.37 1.01 21.25
C ARG A 289 -8.83 -0.28 20.63
N ALA A 290 -7.55 -0.55 20.86
CA ALA A 290 -6.91 -1.81 20.48
C ALA A 290 -7.04 -2.83 21.62
N TRP A 291 -7.18 -4.11 21.31
CA TRP A 291 -7.16 -5.23 22.27
C TRP A 291 -5.75 -5.47 22.83
N MET A 292 -5.13 -4.44 23.39
CA MET A 292 -3.74 -4.41 23.86
C MET A 292 -3.62 -3.61 25.17
N ASP A 293 -2.97 -4.17 26.18
CA ASP A 293 -2.63 -3.49 27.45
C ASP A 293 -1.24 -2.82 27.43
N GLY A 294 -0.48 -3.09 26.37
CA GLY A 294 0.83 -2.53 26.09
C GLY A 294 1.24 -2.91 24.67
N PRO A 295 2.35 -2.37 24.13
CA PRO A 295 2.71 -2.51 22.72
C PRO A 295 2.70 -3.96 22.23
N THR A 296 3.12 -4.92 23.06
CA THR A 296 3.17 -6.35 22.72
C THR A 296 2.39 -7.24 23.69
N ARG A 297 1.41 -6.66 24.42
CA ARG A 297 0.62 -7.36 25.44
C ARG A 297 -0.87 -7.42 25.02
N PRO A 298 -1.31 -8.51 24.36
CA PRO A 298 -2.69 -8.64 23.90
C PRO A 298 -3.65 -8.84 25.08
N ASN A 299 -4.83 -8.24 24.96
CA ASN A 299 -5.95 -8.36 25.88
C ASN A 299 -7.26 -8.30 25.08
N ALA A 300 -7.78 -9.47 24.70
CA ALA A 300 -9.01 -9.61 23.91
C ALA A 300 -10.26 -9.13 24.67
N ASP A 301 -10.21 -9.15 26.01
CA ASP A 301 -11.33 -8.80 26.89
C ASP A 301 -11.28 -7.32 27.33
N LYS A 302 -10.42 -6.51 26.71
CA LYS A 302 -10.26 -5.10 27.08
C LYS A 302 -11.53 -4.30 26.82
N ASP A 303 -12.09 -3.74 27.89
CA ASP A 303 -13.30 -2.93 27.84
C ASP A 303 -13.17 -1.75 26.86
N GLY A 304 -14.14 -1.64 25.95
CA GLY A 304 -14.23 -0.56 24.98
C GLY A 304 -13.26 -0.64 23.80
N ALA A 305 -12.41 -1.67 23.72
CA ALA A 305 -11.64 -1.98 22.52
C ALA A 305 -12.49 -2.69 21.46
N TYR A 306 -12.10 -2.56 20.19
CA TYR A 306 -12.83 -3.18 19.08
C TYR A 306 -11.95 -3.64 17.92
N SER A 307 -10.61 -3.57 18.05
CA SER A 307 -9.71 -4.03 16.99
C SER A 307 -8.39 -4.55 17.54
N TRP A 308 -7.73 -5.48 16.84
CA TRP A 308 -6.34 -5.84 17.09
C TRP A 308 -5.34 -4.84 16.50
N CYS A 309 -5.79 -3.99 15.57
CA CYS A 309 -4.96 -2.94 15.02
C CYS A 309 -4.71 -1.87 16.09
N LYS A 310 -3.44 -1.51 16.29
CA LYS A 310 -3.04 -0.36 17.12
C LYS A 310 -3.37 0.95 16.40
N ALA A 311 -3.35 2.08 17.12
CA ALA A 311 -3.62 3.39 16.55
C ALA A 311 -2.37 4.29 16.46
N PRO A 312 -1.57 4.18 15.39
CA PRO A 312 -0.40 5.03 15.22
C PRO A 312 -0.82 6.49 14.98
N ARG A 313 -0.07 7.40 15.60
CA ARG A 313 -0.26 8.85 15.53
C ARG A 313 1.10 9.51 15.41
N LEU A 314 1.15 10.63 14.69
CA LEU A 314 2.27 11.56 14.72
C LEU A 314 1.75 12.83 15.38
N ASP A 315 2.31 13.20 16.53
CA ASP A 315 1.84 14.33 17.34
C ASP A 315 0.34 14.28 17.70
N GLY A 316 -0.14 13.07 17.99
CA GLY A 316 -1.56 12.84 18.29
C GLY A 316 -2.50 12.92 17.07
N LEU A 317 -1.97 13.09 15.86
CA LEU A 317 -2.76 13.16 14.62
C LEU A 317 -2.65 11.87 13.81
N SER A 318 -3.74 11.49 13.16
CA SER A 318 -3.79 10.37 12.20
C SER A 318 -3.30 10.79 10.82
N PHE A 319 -2.58 9.91 10.13
CA PHE A 319 -2.02 10.14 8.79
C PHE A 319 -2.39 9.00 7.85
N GLU A 320 -2.74 9.34 6.61
CA GLU A 320 -2.92 8.40 5.51
C GLU A 320 -1.56 8.08 4.87
N THR A 321 -1.36 6.82 4.51
CA THR A 321 -0.17 6.34 3.78
C THR A 321 -0.57 5.64 2.48
N GLY A 322 0.36 5.48 1.53
CA GLY A 322 0.11 4.84 0.24
C GLY A 322 0.62 5.68 -0.93
N ALA A 323 0.28 5.26 -2.16
CA ALA A 323 0.72 5.95 -3.38
C ALA A 323 0.31 7.43 -3.42
N LEU A 324 -0.93 7.73 -3.00
CA LEU A 324 -1.39 9.11 -2.87
C LEU A 324 -0.56 9.90 -1.85
N ALA A 325 -0.24 9.30 -0.70
CA ALA A 325 0.54 9.96 0.33
C ALA A 325 1.97 10.27 -0.13
N ARG A 326 2.62 9.31 -0.80
CA ARG A 326 3.93 9.50 -1.43
C ARG A 326 3.92 10.66 -2.42
N ALA A 327 2.90 10.73 -3.27
CA ALA A 327 2.74 11.81 -4.24
C ALA A 327 2.50 13.17 -3.57
N MET A 328 1.67 13.23 -2.53
CA MET A 328 1.42 14.46 -1.77
C MET A 328 2.67 14.96 -1.03
N VAL A 329 3.51 14.06 -0.52
CA VAL A 329 4.80 14.41 0.11
C VAL A 329 5.86 14.79 -0.94
N ALA A 330 5.75 14.25 -2.15
CA ALA A 330 6.57 14.64 -3.31
C ALA A 330 6.15 15.99 -3.94
N ALA A 331 5.13 16.66 -3.41
CA ALA A 331 4.51 17.84 -4.02
C ALA A 331 4.05 17.61 -5.47
N ASP A 332 3.57 16.40 -5.77
CA ASP A 332 3.06 16.06 -7.10
C ASP A 332 1.84 16.91 -7.46
N PRO A 333 1.86 17.64 -8.59
CA PRO A 333 0.82 18.63 -8.89
C PRO A 333 -0.53 17.99 -9.20
N LEU A 334 -0.56 16.80 -9.82
CA LEU A 334 -1.81 16.07 -10.06
C LEU A 334 -2.41 15.60 -8.74
N ALA A 335 -1.60 15.05 -7.84
CA ALA A 335 -2.07 14.62 -6.52
C ALA A 335 -2.66 15.80 -5.72
N GLY A 336 -2.01 16.96 -5.76
CA GLY A 336 -2.48 18.18 -5.12
C GLY A 336 -3.83 18.64 -5.67
N ASP A 337 -3.99 18.65 -6.99
CA ASP A 337 -5.23 19.07 -7.67
C ASP A 337 -6.39 18.08 -7.42
N LEU A 338 -6.12 16.78 -7.41
CA LEU A 338 -7.14 15.75 -7.13
C LEU A 338 -7.59 15.72 -5.66
N CYS A 339 -6.67 15.97 -4.72
CA CYS A 339 -7.00 16.02 -3.30
C CYS A 339 -7.76 17.31 -2.95
N GLY A 340 -7.23 18.47 -3.36
CA GLY A 340 -7.67 19.76 -2.83
C GLY A 340 -7.50 19.85 -1.29
N PRO A 341 -8.20 20.80 -0.64
CA PRO A 341 -8.13 20.97 0.81
C PRO A 341 -8.81 19.85 1.62
N ASP A 342 -9.72 19.10 0.98
CA ASP A 342 -10.60 18.12 1.63
C ASP A 342 -9.96 16.72 1.78
N GLY A 343 -8.71 16.54 1.34
CA GLY A 343 -7.95 15.29 1.48
C GLY A 343 -8.26 14.23 0.41
N GLY A 344 -7.68 13.03 0.57
CA GLY A 344 -7.73 11.99 -0.45
C GLY A 344 -9.13 11.42 -0.66
N SER A 345 -9.56 11.29 -1.92
CA SER A 345 -10.82 10.64 -2.33
C SER A 345 -10.58 9.24 -2.91
N VAL A 346 -11.65 8.49 -3.17
CA VAL A 346 -11.57 7.22 -3.90
C VAL A 346 -10.87 7.40 -5.25
N GLU A 347 -11.24 8.43 -6.00
CA GLU A 347 -10.59 8.74 -7.29
C GLU A 347 -9.09 9.01 -7.11
N ALA A 348 -8.72 9.93 -6.20
CA ALA A 348 -7.33 10.33 -6.00
C ALA A 348 -6.42 9.14 -5.63
N ARG A 349 -6.88 8.25 -4.73
CA ARG A 349 -6.12 7.06 -4.33
C ARG A 349 -5.86 6.11 -5.49
N VAL A 350 -6.87 5.86 -6.32
CA VAL A 350 -6.76 4.91 -7.44
C VAL A 350 -5.96 5.50 -8.58
N VAL A 351 -6.18 6.78 -8.92
CA VAL A 351 -5.40 7.50 -9.94
C VAL A 351 -3.92 7.51 -9.56
N MET A 352 -3.58 7.94 -8.34
CA MET A 352 -2.16 8.04 -7.97
C MET A 352 -1.47 6.68 -7.85
N ARG A 353 -2.20 5.61 -7.55
CA ARG A 353 -1.67 4.23 -7.62
C ARG A 353 -1.29 3.82 -9.04
N LEU A 354 -2.10 4.20 -10.03
CA LEU A 354 -1.83 3.90 -11.43
C LEU A 354 -0.77 4.83 -12.03
N VAL A 355 -0.68 6.08 -11.59
CA VAL A 355 0.42 6.98 -11.97
C VAL A 355 1.74 6.49 -11.37
N GLU A 356 1.73 6.04 -10.11
CA GLU A 356 2.91 5.45 -9.48
C GLU A 356 3.37 4.17 -10.19
N LEU A 357 2.44 3.29 -10.61
CA LEU A 357 2.79 2.11 -11.40
C LEU A 357 3.57 2.47 -12.68
N ALA A 358 3.14 3.50 -13.41
CA ALA A 358 3.87 3.97 -14.60
C ALA A 358 5.27 4.49 -14.25
N LYS A 359 5.39 5.34 -13.22
CA LYS A 359 6.67 5.90 -12.74
C LYS A 359 7.64 4.81 -12.29
N LEU A 360 7.15 3.80 -11.56
CA LEU A 360 7.97 2.69 -11.07
C LEU A 360 8.55 1.87 -12.22
N VAL A 361 7.75 1.48 -13.22
CA VAL A 361 8.25 0.67 -14.34
C VAL A 361 9.33 1.42 -15.14
N ILE A 362 9.15 2.72 -15.38
CA ILE A 362 10.18 3.56 -16.02
C ILE A 362 11.48 3.55 -15.21
N ALA A 363 11.38 3.75 -13.89
CA ALA A 363 12.55 3.77 -13.01
C ALA A 363 13.25 2.40 -12.92
N MET A 364 12.48 1.31 -12.91
CA MET A 364 13.03 -0.05 -12.93
C MET A 364 13.84 -0.31 -14.20
N GLU A 365 13.41 0.19 -15.36
CA GLU A 365 14.19 0.10 -16.60
C GLU A 365 15.53 0.85 -16.49
N ASP A 366 15.55 2.04 -15.90
CA ASP A 366 16.79 2.78 -15.62
C ASP A 366 17.72 1.99 -14.68
N TRP A 367 17.20 1.52 -13.54
CA TRP A 367 17.99 0.79 -12.56
C TRP A 367 18.58 -0.50 -13.13
N ALA A 368 17.80 -1.26 -13.91
CA ALA A 368 18.28 -2.46 -14.56
C ALA A 368 19.42 -2.18 -15.55
N ARG A 369 19.39 -1.05 -16.27
CA ARG A 369 20.50 -0.62 -17.16
C ARG A 369 21.75 -0.22 -16.38
N ARG A 370 21.58 0.37 -15.19
CA ARG A 370 22.67 0.85 -14.33
C ARG A 370 23.41 -0.24 -13.58
N ILE A 371 22.86 -1.45 -13.47
CA ILE A 371 23.56 -2.59 -12.88
C ILE A 371 24.88 -2.81 -13.63
N ARG A 372 25.97 -2.93 -12.87
CA ARG A 372 27.31 -3.21 -13.39
C ARG A 372 27.76 -4.62 -12.98
N PRO A 373 27.64 -5.62 -13.87
CA PRO A 373 28.02 -6.99 -13.55
C PRO A 373 29.45 -7.09 -13.02
N GLY A 374 29.64 -7.83 -11.92
CA GLY A 374 30.93 -8.01 -11.25
C GLY A 374 31.27 -6.98 -10.16
N GLU A 375 30.52 -5.87 -10.05
CA GLU A 375 30.66 -4.97 -8.89
C GLU A 375 30.00 -5.55 -7.63
N ALA A 376 30.47 -5.10 -6.45
CA ALA A 376 30.02 -5.56 -5.16
C ALA A 376 28.51 -5.39 -4.96
N ILE A 377 27.87 -6.38 -4.34
CA ILE A 377 26.41 -6.43 -4.13
C ILE A 377 26.02 -6.43 -2.65
N CYS A 378 26.98 -6.72 -1.78
CA CYS A 378 26.77 -6.87 -0.35
C CYS A 378 28.07 -6.53 0.38
N VAL A 379 27.94 -5.90 1.55
CA VAL A 379 29.03 -5.78 2.53
C VAL A 379 28.71 -6.73 3.69
N GLU A 380 29.59 -7.69 3.95
CA GLU A 380 29.47 -8.51 5.14
C GLU A 380 29.84 -7.67 6.37
N SER A 381 28.91 -7.58 7.33
CA SER A 381 29.14 -6.91 8.60
C SER A 381 28.56 -7.75 9.74
N PRO A 382 29.34 -8.06 10.79
CA PRO A 382 28.79 -8.72 11.97
C PRO A 382 27.79 -7.79 12.66
N LEU A 383 26.75 -8.37 13.26
CA LEU A 383 25.78 -7.62 14.04
C LEU A 383 26.37 -7.33 15.44
N PRO A 384 26.34 -6.06 15.90
CA PRO A 384 26.68 -5.71 17.27
C PRO A 384 25.83 -6.45 18.30
N LEU A 385 26.40 -6.72 19.48
CA LEU A 385 25.67 -7.32 20.60
C LEU A 385 24.64 -6.36 21.22
N HIS A 386 24.78 -5.06 21.01
CA HIS A 386 23.86 -4.04 21.52
C HIS A 386 23.65 -2.96 20.47
N GLY A 387 22.42 -2.46 20.34
CA GLY A 387 22.13 -1.33 19.47
C GLY A 387 20.65 -1.16 19.16
N HIS A 388 20.33 -0.03 18.53
CA HIS A 388 18.98 0.33 18.11
C HIS A 388 18.96 0.54 16.61
N GLY A 389 17.93 0.02 15.93
CA GLY A 389 17.81 0.06 14.48
C GLY A 389 16.42 0.48 14.04
N LEU A 390 16.37 1.28 12.97
CA LEU A 390 15.12 1.67 12.31
C LEU A 390 15.21 1.36 10.82
N GLY A 391 14.32 0.49 10.34
CA GLY A 391 14.18 0.14 8.95
C GLY A 391 12.92 0.75 8.37
N LEU A 392 13.10 1.66 7.40
CA LEU A 392 12.00 2.40 6.77
C LEU A 392 11.85 1.96 5.31
N VAL A 393 10.60 1.69 4.90
CA VAL A 393 10.25 1.22 3.55
C VAL A 393 8.90 1.79 3.13
N GLU A 394 8.71 1.97 1.82
CA GLU A 394 7.39 2.15 1.21
C GLU A 394 6.95 0.86 0.53
N ALA A 395 6.01 0.15 1.14
CA ALA A 395 5.24 -0.89 0.48
C ALA A 395 4.18 -0.25 -0.44
N ALA A 396 3.58 -1.02 -1.34
CA ALA A 396 2.51 -0.52 -2.22
C ALA A 396 1.40 0.20 -1.44
N ARG A 397 1.01 -0.35 -0.29
CA ARG A 397 -0.04 0.19 0.60
C ARG A 397 0.40 1.39 1.42
N GLY A 398 1.70 1.71 1.47
CA GLY A 398 2.24 2.89 2.16
C GLY A 398 3.47 2.61 3.02
N SER A 399 3.62 3.42 4.05
CA SER A 399 4.81 3.50 4.89
C SER A 399 4.87 2.36 5.91
N LEU A 400 5.97 1.61 5.86
CA LEU A 400 6.30 0.50 6.75
C LEU A 400 7.57 0.84 7.55
N SER A 401 7.51 0.68 8.87
CA SER A 401 8.68 0.82 9.75
C SER A 401 8.88 -0.39 10.63
N HIS A 402 10.12 -0.85 10.73
CA HIS A 402 10.56 -1.86 11.70
C HIS A 402 11.56 -1.21 12.64
N ARG A 403 11.26 -1.18 13.94
CA ARG A 403 12.19 -0.75 14.98
C ARG A 403 12.67 -1.95 15.76
N LEU A 404 13.97 -2.03 15.95
CA LEU A 404 14.66 -3.16 16.57
C LEU A 404 15.58 -2.64 17.67
N ASP A 405 15.46 -3.21 18.87
CA ASP A 405 16.43 -3.04 19.95
C ASP A 405 17.14 -4.38 20.21
N VAL A 406 18.45 -4.38 20.16
CA VAL A 406 19.31 -5.54 20.43
C VAL A 406 20.04 -5.34 21.75
N ASP A 407 20.03 -6.37 22.60
CA ASP A 407 20.75 -6.42 23.86
C ASP A 407 21.34 -7.83 24.09
N GLY A 408 22.66 -7.91 24.32
CA GLY A 408 23.36 -9.19 24.51
C GLY A 408 23.27 -10.14 23.32
N GLY A 409 23.18 -9.62 22.09
CA GLY A 409 23.03 -10.40 20.86
C GLY A 409 21.63 -11.01 20.70
N ARG A 410 20.63 -10.47 21.40
CA ARG A 410 19.23 -10.89 21.28
C ARG A 410 18.33 -9.68 21.07
N ILE A 411 17.24 -9.88 20.34
CA ILE A 411 16.18 -8.88 20.20
C ILE A 411 15.55 -8.66 21.58
N ARG A 412 15.73 -7.47 22.16
CA ARG A 412 15.01 -7.06 23.37
C ARG A 412 13.58 -6.67 23.02
N ASP A 413 13.44 -5.79 22.03
CA ASP A 413 12.17 -5.28 21.54
C ASP A 413 12.17 -5.24 20.01
N TYR A 414 11.03 -5.60 19.41
CA TYR A 414 10.77 -5.46 17.98
C TYR A 414 9.40 -4.83 17.81
N ALA A 415 9.33 -3.71 17.10
CA ALA A 415 8.09 -2.99 16.86
C ALA A 415 7.90 -2.78 15.37
N ILE A 416 6.67 -2.98 14.90
CA ILE A 416 6.29 -2.85 13.50
C ILE A 416 5.13 -1.87 13.44
N ILE A 417 5.22 -0.92 12.50
CA ILE A 417 4.08 -0.10 12.11
C ILE A 417 3.92 -0.27 10.62
N ALA A 418 2.92 -1.04 10.22
CA ALA A 418 2.64 -1.32 8.82
C ALA A 418 1.73 -0.26 8.20
N PRO A 419 1.64 -0.19 6.85
CA PRO A 419 0.81 0.80 6.18
C PRO A 419 -0.67 0.67 6.51
N THR A 420 -1.16 -0.57 6.58
CA THR A 420 -2.54 -0.86 7.00
C THR A 420 -2.77 -0.45 8.45
N THR A 421 -1.75 -0.54 9.33
CA THR A 421 -1.85 -0.07 10.73
C THR A 421 -2.16 1.42 10.79
N TRP A 422 -1.55 2.23 9.90
CA TRP A 422 -1.89 3.65 9.74
C TRP A 422 -3.31 3.85 9.19
N ASN A 423 -3.61 3.25 8.04
CA ASN A 423 -4.83 3.54 7.29
C ASN A 423 -6.10 2.99 7.96
N PHE A 424 -5.98 1.89 8.71
CA PHE A 424 -7.09 1.16 9.34
C PHE A 424 -7.05 1.26 10.86
N SER A 425 -6.28 2.22 11.40
CA SER A 425 -6.20 2.45 12.83
C SER A 425 -7.58 2.70 13.45
N PRO A 426 -7.87 2.14 14.63
CA PRO A 426 -9.07 2.53 15.37
C PRO A 426 -8.92 3.95 15.95
N ARG A 427 -9.91 4.39 16.71
CA ARG A 427 -9.87 5.66 17.44
C ARG A 427 -8.81 5.66 18.53
N ASP A 428 -8.24 6.83 18.77
CA ASP A 428 -7.36 7.07 19.93
C ASP A 428 -8.17 7.38 21.20
N ALA A 429 -7.47 7.69 22.30
CA ALA A 429 -8.07 8.06 23.57
C ALA A 429 -8.96 9.31 23.50
N GLN A 430 -8.67 10.23 22.58
CA GLN A 430 -9.45 11.44 22.36
C GLN A 430 -10.67 11.19 21.45
N GLY A 431 -10.80 9.98 20.91
CA GLY A 431 -11.88 9.59 20.02
C GLY A 431 -11.66 9.99 18.56
N ASN A 432 -10.46 10.45 18.18
CA ASN A 432 -10.17 10.82 16.79
C ASN A 432 -10.08 9.55 15.94
N PRO A 433 -10.80 9.48 14.79
CA PRO A 433 -10.81 8.31 13.92
C PRO A 433 -9.48 8.15 13.16
N GLY A 434 -9.21 6.91 12.75
CA GLY A 434 -8.22 6.61 11.73
C GLY A 434 -8.66 7.05 10.32
N PRO A 435 -7.75 6.99 9.33
CA PRO A 435 -8.01 7.44 7.97
C PRO A 435 -9.23 6.78 7.30
N LEU A 436 -9.38 5.44 7.39
CA LEU A 436 -10.53 4.76 6.81
C LEU A 436 -11.83 5.09 7.55
N GLU A 437 -11.83 5.11 8.89
CA GLU A 437 -13.01 5.48 9.66
C GLU A 437 -13.50 6.89 9.34
N GLN A 438 -12.57 7.82 9.08
CA GLN A 438 -12.89 9.17 8.62
C GLN A 438 -13.42 9.15 7.18
N ALA A 439 -12.77 8.42 6.27
CA ALA A 439 -13.18 8.30 4.87
C ALA A 439 -14.59 7.71 4.69
N LEU A 440 -15.04 6.86 5.62
CA LEU A 440 -16.37 6.26 5.58
C LEU A 440 -17.49 7.23 6.02
N GLN A 441 -17.18 8.33 6.71
CA GLN A 441 -18.19 9.30 7.13
C GLN A 441 -18.82 9.98 5.91
N GLY A 442 -20.15 10.09 5.92
CA GLY A 442 -20.94 10.62 4.81
C GLY A 442 -21.13 9.65 3.63
N ALA A 443 -20.58 8.43 3.68
CA ALA A 443 -20.80 7.44 2.64
C ALA A 443 -22.31 7.12 2.53
N PRO A 444 -22.90 7.15 1.31
CA PRO A 444 -24.30 6.83 1.12
C PRO A 444 -24.55 5.34 1.31
N VAL A 445 -25.68 5.02 1.94
CA VAL A 445 -26.18 3.67 2.15
C VAL A 445 -27.62 3.63 1.63
N ARG A 446 -27.87 2.83 0.59
CA ARG A 446 -29.20 2.75 -0.02
C ARG A 446 -30.11 1.86 0.81
N ASP A 447 -31.41 2.11 0.71
CA ASP A 447 -32.41 1.32 1.43
C ASP A 447 -32.28 -0.17 1.07
N GLY A 448 -32.16 -1.01 2.12
CA GLY A 448 -32.02 -2.45 1.98
C GLY A 448 -30.60 -2.96 1.71
N GLU A 449 -29.59 -2.09 1.57
CA GLU A 449 -28.20 -2.54 1.43
C GLU A 449 -27.67 -3.12 2.75
N THR A 450 -27.27 -4.38 2.72
CA THR A 450 -26.50 -5.02 3.81
C THR A 450 -24.99 -4.93 3.58
N THR A 451 -24.58 -4.66 2.34
CA THR A 451 -23.18 -4.47 1.92
C THR A 451 -23.08 -3.24 1.01
N PRO A 452 -23.14 -2.01 1.57
CA PRO A 452 -23.29 -0.79 0.78
C PRO A 452 -22.17 -0.61 -0.25
N ILE A 453 -22.54 -0.38 -1.51
CA ILE A 453 -21.57 -0.34 -2.62
C ILE A 453 -20.58 0.83 -2.45
N ALA A 454 -21.01 1.96 -1.91
CA ALA A 454 -20.13 3.09 -1.66
C ALA A 454 -19.07 2.77 -0.59
N VAL A 455 -19.45 2.08 0.48
CA VAL A 455 -18.53 1.61 1.54
C VAL A 455 -17.49 0.67 0.95
N GLN A 456 -17.93 -0.24 0.07
CA GLN A 456 -17.07 -1.18 -0.65
C GLN A 456 -16.00 -0.45 -1.48
N HIS A 457 -16.37 0.56 -2.27
CA HIS A 457 -15.41 1.37 -3.03
C HIS A 457 -14.42 2.12 -2.14
N ILE A 458 -14.91 2.72 -1.05
CA ILE A 458 -14.06 3.48 -0.11
C ILE A 458 -13.02 2.54 0.50
N VAL A 459 -13.46 1.43 1.11
CA VAL A 459 -12.57 0.44 1.73
C VAL A 459 -11.54 -0.07 0.73
N ARG A 460 -11.97 -0.52 -0.46
CA ARG A 460 -11.03 -1.05 -1.46
C ARG A 460 -10.09 0.00 -2.01
N SER A 461 -10.42 1.30 -2.02
CA SER A 461 -9.49 2.34 -2.51
C SER A 461 -8.20 2.46 -1.68
N PHE A 462 -8.25 2.07 -0.41
CA PHE A 462 -7.08 1.99 0.49
C PHE A 462 -6.25 0.72 0.31
N ASP A 463 -6.73 -0.26 -0.47
CA ASP A 463 -6.06 -1.54 -0.69
C ASP A 463 -5.74 -2.28 0.64
N PRO A 464 -6.75 -2.67 1.42
CA PRO A 464 -6.57 -3.33 2.72
C PRO A 464 -5.70 -4.59 2.65
N CYS A 465 -4.77 -4.68 3.59
CA CYS A 465 -4.07 -5.91 3.94
C CYS A 465 -4.07 -6.10 5.45
N MET A 466 -5.05 -6.86 5.93
CA MET A 466 -5.30 -7.08 7.35
C MET A 466 -4.29 -8.04 7.96
N ALA A 467 -3.66 -8.95 7.21
CA ALA A 467 -2.52 -9.69 7.76
C ALA A 467 -1.35 -8.76 8.13
N CYS A 468 -1.27 -7.56 7.53
CA CYS A 468 -0.31 -6.56 7.97
C CYS A 468 -0.71 -5.83 9.25
N THR A 469 -1.90 -6.00 9.83
CA THR A 469 -2.28 -5.32 11.10
C THR A 469 -2.18 -6.22 12.33
N VAL A 470 -1.69 -7.45 12.19
CA VAL A 470 -1.77 -8.51 13.22
C VAL A 470 -0.40 -8.92 13.78
N HIS A 471 0.61 -8.08 13.61
CA HIS A 471 1.99 -8.30 14.05
C HIS A 471 2.20 -7.98 15.53
#